data_AF-U5Q364-F1
#
_entry.id   AF-U5Q364-F1
#
_cell.length_a   1.000
_cell.length_b   1.000
_cell.length_c   1.000
_cell.angle_alpha   90.00
_cell.angle_beta   90.00
_cell.angle_gamma   90.00
#
_symmetry.space_group_name_H-M   'P 1'
#
loop_
_entity.id
_entity.type
_entity.pdbx_description
1 polymer ?
#
loop_
_entity_poly.entity_id
_entity_poly.type
_entity_poly.pdbx_seq_one_letter_code
_entity_poly.pdbx_strand_id
1 'polypeptide(L)' 'MYVRHTGYPGGQRFATPKELLARKPLAVVEHAIKGMLPKNKLGAEMFRNLYVYEGAEHPHQAQQPKVINLNEI' A
#
# COMPACT_ATOMS: atom_id res chain seq x y z
N MET A 1 -0.96 -14.31 5.12
CA MET A 1 -1.62 -13.96 6.39
C MET A 1 -0.98 -12.69 6.91
N TYR A 2 -1.74 -11.64 7.20
CA TYR A 2 -1.23 -10.38 7.74
C TYR A 2 -1.27 -10.43 9.26
N VAL A 3 -0.12 -10.29 9.90
CA VAL A 3 0.02 -10.32 11.36
C VAL A 3 0.27 -8.90 11.85
N ARG A 4 -0.47 -8.48 12.87
CA ARG A 4 -0.18 -7.25 13.62
C ARG A 4 -0.32 -7.49 15.11
N HIS A 5 0.41 -6.72 15.91
CA HIS A 5 0.36 -6.79 17.36
C HIS A 5 -0.05 -5.43 17.93
N THR A 6 -0.95 -5.42 18.91
CA THR A 6 -1.43 -4.16 19.52
C THR A 6 -0.49 -3.61 20.60
N GLY A 7 0.44 -4.43 21.10
CA GLY A 7 1.38 -4.07 22.18
C GLY A 7 0.99 -4.61 23.56
N TYR A 8 -0.22 -5.13 23.73
CA TYR A 8 -0.71 -5.71 24.98
C TYR A 8 -0.60 -7.25 24.99
N PRO A 9 -0.54 -7.91 26.17
CA PRO A 9 -0.63 -9.37 26.27
C PRO A 9 -1.89 -9.90 25.57
N GLY A 10 -1.74 -10.92 24.71
CA GLY A 10 -2.84 -11.44 23.88
C GLY A 10 -3.23 -10.53 22.70
N GLY A 11 -2.45 -9.50 22.41
CA GLY A 11 -2.72 -8.49 21.38
C GLY A 11 -2.44 -8.88 19.93
N GLN A 12 -2.10 -10.15 19.67
CA GLN A 12 -1.79 -10.64 18.32
C GLN A 12 -3.08 -10.79 17.50
N ARG A 13 -3.11 -10.16 16.33
CA ARG A 13 -4.24 -10.19 15.40
C ARG A 13 -3.77 -10.70 14.05
N PHE A 14 -4.60 -11.53 13.44
CA PHE A 14 -4.37 -12.11 12.12
C PHE A 14 -5.49 -11.67 11.18
N ALA A 15 -5.14 -11.42 9.92
CA ALA A 15 -6.10 -11.17 8.86
C ALA A 15 -5.72 -11.93 7.60
N THR A 16 -6.72 -12.47 6.90
CA THR A 16 -6.50 -13.00 5.55
C THR A 16 -6.42 -11.85 4.53
N PRO A 17 -5.75 -12.04 3.38
CA PRO A 17 -5.75 -11.03 2.33
C PRO A 17 -7.17 -10.67 1.86
N LYS A 18 -8.07 -11.66 1.79
CA LYS A 18 -9.48 -11.45 1.42
C LYS A 18 -10.21 -10.54 2.40
N GLU A 19 -10.05 -10.77 3.71
CA GLU A 19 -10.61 -9.89 4.75
C GLU A 19 -10.01 -8.49 4.72
N LEU A 20 -8.71 -8.39 4.44
CA LEU A 20 -8.02 -7.11 4.40
C LEU A 20 -8.45 -6.28 3.19
N LEU A 21 -8.62 -6.91 2.02
CA LEU A 21 -9.19 -6.29 0.84
C LEU A 21 -10.61 -5.79 1.08
N ALA A 22 -11.45 -6.60 1.73
CA ALA A 22 -12.83 -6.20 2.04
C ALA A 22 -12.93 -4.99 2.98
N ARG A 23 -11.99 -4.83 3.91
CA ARG A 23 -11.99 -3.71 4.88
C ARG A 23 -11.23 -2.48 4.40
N LYS A 24 -10.11 -2.70 3.71
CA LYS A 24 -9.15 -1.69 3.24
C LYS A 24 -8.52 -2.19 1.94
N PRO A 25 -9.17 -2.01 0.79
CA PRO A 25 -8.72 -2.56 -0.49
C PRO A 25 -7.31 -2.08 -0.86
N LEU A 26 -6.99 -0.82 -0.57
CA LEU A 26 -5.69 -0.20 -0.85
C LEU A 26 -4.54 -0.82 -0.04
N ALA A 27 -4.84 -1.29 1.16
CA ALA A 27 -3.80 -1.66 2.13
C ALA A 27 -2.97 -2.86 1.68
N VAL A 28 -3.52 -3.77 0.87
CA VAL A 28 -2.76 -4.90 0.31
C VAL A 28 -1.61 -4.41 -0.58
N VAL A 29 -1.92 -3.50 -1.51
CA VAL A 29 -0.95 -2.93 -2.46
C VAL A 29 0.08 -2.07 -1.73
N GLU A 30 -0.39 -1.21 -0.82
CA GLU A 30 0.49 -0.38 0.00
C GLU A 30 1.47 -1.20 0.83
N HIS A 31 1.01 -2.28 1.47
CA HIS A 31 1.89 -3.15 2.27
C HIS A 31 2.93 -3.87 1.42
N ALA A 32 2.56 -4.30 0.21
CA ALA A 32 3.49 -4.93 -0.73
C ALA A 32 4.60 -3.96 -1.14
N ILE A 33 4.23 -2.75 -1.59
CA ILE A 33 5.21 -1.73 -2.04
C ILE A 33 6.07 -1.25 -0.87
N LYS A 34 5.46 -0.97 0.29
CA LYS A 34 6.21 -0.59 1.50
C LYS A 34 7.21 -1.67 1.94
N GLY A 35 6.87 -2.95 1.73
CA GLY A 35 7.77 -4.06 2.00
C GLY A 35 8.99 -4.13 1.09
N MET A 36 8.88 -3.60 -0.13
CA MET A 36 9.95 -3.54 -1.13
C MET A 36 10.85 -2.31 -0.99
N LEU A 37 10.43 -1.28 -0.24
CA LEU A 37 11.21 -0.07 -0.02
C LEU A 37 12.30 -0.24 1.07
N PRO A 38 13.39 0.54 1.02
CA PRO A 38 14.39 0.58 2.08
C PRO A 38 13.77 0.96 3.44
N LYS A 39 14.13 0.23 4.51
CA LYS A 39 13.58 0.48 5.86
C LYS A 39 14.35 1.60 6.59
N ASN A 40 14.41 2.77 5.99
CA ASN A 40 15.08 3.95 6.52
C ASN A 40 14.20 5.22 6.33
N LYS A 41 14.72 6.39 6.75
CA LYS A 41 14.01 7.67 6.62
C LYS A 41 13.66 7.99 5.16
N LEU A 42 14.60 7.73 4.24
CA LEU A 42 14.39 7.94 2.81
C LEU A 42 13.26 7.05 2.26
N GLY A 43 13.21 5.77 2.62
CA GLY A 43 12.13 4.88 2.20
C GLY A 43 10.76 5.31 2.73
N ALA A 44 10.71 5.91 3.93
CA ALA A 44 9.48 6.51 4.45
C ALA A 44 9.05 7.75 3.64
N GLU A 45 10.00 8.54 3.14
CA GLU A 45 9.72 9.66 2.22
C GLU A 45 9.27 9.15 0.85
N MET A 46 9.94 8.14 0.29
CA MET A 46 9.54 7.50 -0.97
C MET A 46 8.12 6.95 -0.89
N PHE A 47 7.75 6.33 0.24
CA PHE A 47 6.40 5.81 0.45
C PHE A 47 5.34 6.91 0.44
N ARG A 48 5.67 8.15 0.87
CA ARG A 48 4.72 9.29 0.82
C ARG A 48 4.45 9.78 -0.60
N ASN A 49 5.33 9.46 -1.56
CA ASN A 49 5.14 9.81 -2.96
C ASN A 49 4.21 8.83 -3.69
N LEU A 50 3.89 7.69 -3.08
CA LEU A 50 2.98 6.69 -3.63
C LEU A 50 1.52 7.05 -3.33
N TYR A 51 0.68 7.07 -4.36
CA TYR A 51 -0.76 7.22 -4.25
C TYR A 51 -1.46 6.00 -4.86
N VAL A 52 -2.31 5.34 -4.08
CA VAL A 52 -3.10 4.17 -4.52
C VAL A 52 -4.57 4.54 -4.43
N TYR A 53 -5.33 4.27 -5.50
CA TYR A 53 -6.77 4.55 -5.58
C TYR A 53 -7.55 3.27 -5.81
N GLU A 54 -8.80 3.24 -5.34
CA GLU A 54 -9.69 2.08 -5.49
C GLU A 54 -10.38 2.08 -6.86
N GLY A 55 -10.75 3.26 -7.34
CA GLY A 55 -11.40 3.46 -8.63
C GLY A 55 -10.43 3.74 -9.78
N ALA A 56 -11.00 3.90 -10.97
CA ALA A 56 -10.24 4.22 -12.19
C ALA A 56 -9.78 5.69 -12.25
N GLU A 57 -10.27 6.55 -11.36
CA GLU A 57 -10.00 7.98 -11.38
C GLU A 57 -9.07 8.41 -10.25
N HIS A 58 -8.25 9.43 -10.52
CA HIS A 58 -7.39 10.09 -9.55
C HIS A 58 -7.56 11.63 -9.60
N PRO A 59 -7.41 12.34 -8.47
CA PRO A 59 -7.56 13.80 -8.42
C PRO A 59 -6.37 14.57 -9.03
N HIS A 60 -5.31 13.89 -9.46
CA HIS A 60 -4.06 14.49 -9.93
C HIS A 60 -4.02 14.85 -11.42
N GLN A 61 -5.18 15.14 -12.04
CA GLN A 61 -5.25 15.49 -13.47
C GLN A 61 -4.40 16.72 -13.82
N ALA A 62 -4.29 17.70 -12.91
CA ALA A 62 -3.47 18.90 -13.10
C ALA A 62 -1.97 18.61 -13.29
N GLN A 63 -1.48 17.45 -12.82
CA GLN A 63 -0.07 17.07 -12.92
C GLN A 63 0.28 16.42 -14.27
N GLN A 64 -0.71 16.20 -15.16
CA GLN A 64 -0.55 15.56 -16.47
C GLN A 64 0.27 14.24 -16.40
N PRO A 65 -0.19 13.24 -15.61
CA PRO A 65 0.52 11.98 -15.46
C PRO A 65 0.61 11.22 -16.79
N LYS A 66 1.77 10.59 -17.04
CA LYS A 66 1.99 9.71 -18.19
C LYS A 66 1.71 8.27 -17.81
N VAL A 67 0.94 7.57 -18.64
CA VAL A 67 0.65 6.14 -18.46
C VAL A 67 1.91 5.32 -18.78
N ILE A 68 2.22 4.36 -17.92
CA ILE A 68 3.34 3.43 -18.09
C ILE A 68 2.79 2.00 -18.05
N ASN A 69 3.04 1.21 -19.09
CA ASN A 69 2.70 -0.21 -19.16
C ASN A 69 3.88 -1.05 -18.67
N LEU A 70 3.66 -1.95 -17.70
CA LEU A 70 4.71 -2.78 -17.13
C LEU A 70 5.16 -3.95 -18.03
N ASN A 71 4.35 -4.32 -19.04
CA ASN A 71 4.61 -5.46 -19.93
C ASN A 71 5.41 -5.09 -21.19
N GLU A 72 5.55 -3.79 -21.46
CA GLU A 72 6.16 -3.26 -22.70
C GLU A 72 7.50 -2.56 -22.45
N ILE A 73 8.04 -2.73 -21.22
CA ILE A 73 9.37 -2.29 -20.79
C ILE A 73 10.35 -3.46 -20.95
#